data_AF-A0A7S2EDH6-F1
#
_entry.id   AF-A0A7S2EDH6-F1
#
_cell.length_a   1.000
_cell.length_b   1.000
_cell.length_c   1.000
_cell.angle_alpha   90.00
_cell.angle_beta   90.00
_cell.angle_gamma   90.00
#
_symmetry.space_group_name_H-M   'P 1'
#
loop_
_entity.id
_entity.type
_entity.pdbx_description
1 polymer ?
#
loop_
_entity_poly.entity_id
_entity_poly.type
_entity_poly.pdbx_seq_one_letter_code
_entity_poly.pdbx_strand_id
1 'polypeptide(L)'
;MAQRKTGYIFEERYMWHTPWVVTNSPYVQPFTHWEHAETKRRFHNLLQVSNLCQHERFHHLIDISPATESQIELNHTKEYIQKVKEQSASVRGGYCDDETTFSQYAYDIAALAVGGLLHA
;
A
#
# COMPACT_ATOMS: atom_id res chain seq x y z
N MET A 1 29.06 14.90 -16.44
CA MET A 1 27.64 14.47 -16.53
C MET A 1 27.08 14.53 -15.11
N ALA A 2 25.86 15.05 -14.90
CA ALA A 2 25.26 15.06 -13.56
C ALA A 2 25.05 13.62 -13.07
N GLN A 3 25.49 13.32 -11.86
CA GLN A 3 25.45 11.97 -11.30
C GLN A 3 24.04 11.66 -10.77
N ARG A 4 23.39 10.60 -11.30
CA ARG A 4 22.00 10.24 -10.95
C ARG A 4 21.90 9.77 -9.50
N LYS A 5 20.97 10.34 -8.74
CA LYS A 5 20.50 9.86 -7.43
C LYS A 5 19.21 9.06 -7.60
N THR A 6 18.98 8.09 -6.74
CA THR A 6 17.79 7.23 -6.74
C THR A 6 17.06 7.40 -5.41
N GLY A 7 15.82 7.89 -5.46
CA GLY A 7 14.92 7.90 -4.32
C GLY A 7 14.24 6.53 -4.15
N TYR A 8 14.01 6.14 -2.91
CA TYR A 8 13.29 4.93 -2.54
C TYR A 8 12.37 5.22 -1.38
N ILE A 9 11.10 4.83 -1.49
CA ILE A 9 10.12 4.98 -0.41
C ILE A 9 9.71 3.59 0.06
N PHE A 10 9.84 3.40 1.36
CA PHE A 10 9.27 2.27 2.07
C PHE A 10 8.74 2.76 3.40
N GLU A 11 7.55 2.28 3.73
CA GLU A 11 6.90 2.50 5.01
C GLU A 11 6.26 1.17 5.43
N GLU A 12 6.47 0.75 6.70
CA GLU A 12 6.10 -0.58 7.17
C GLU A 12 4.58 -0.84 7.18
N ARG A 13 3.74 0.17 7.46
CA ARG A 13 2.28 0.10 7.38
C ARG A 13 1.77 -0.24 5.98
N TYR A 14 2.52 0.02 4.91
CA TYR A 14 2.17 -0.50 3.57
C TYR A 14 2.00 -2.03 3.59
N MET A 15 2.80 -2.71 4.40
CA MET A 15 2.82 -4.15 4.53
C MET A 15 1.78 -4.68 5.54
N TRP A 16 0.94 -3.80 6.09
CA TRP A 16 -0.12 -4.13 7.05
C TRP A 16 -1.50 -4.16 6.38
N HIS A 17 -1.59 -3.75 5.11
CA HIS A 17 -2.77 -3.99 4.30
C HIS A 17 -3.00 -5.50 4.19
N THR A 18 -4.21 -5.93 4.54
CA THR A 18 -4.61 -7.33 4.42
C THR A 18 -5.67 -7.43 3.33
N PRO A 19 -5.35 -8.09 2.19
CA PRO A 19 -6.38 -8.45 1.23
C PRO A 19 -7.33 -9.44 1.92
N TRP A 20 -8.62 -9.14 1.90
CA TRP A 20 -9.59 -9.98 2.60
C TRP A 20 -9.65 -11.37 1.92
N VAL A 21 -9.84 -12.43 2.72
CA VAL A 21 -9.86 -13.79 2.18
C VAL A 21 -11.23 -14.04 1.53
N VAL A 22 -11.31 -13.89 0.21
CA VAL A 22 -12.49 -14.33 -0.55
C VAL A 22 -12.32 -15.80 -0.92
N THR A 23 -12.63 -16.70 0.00
CA THR A 23 -12.89 -18.10 -0.37
C THR A 23 -14.22 -18.53 0.25
N ASN A 24 -15.33 -18.21 -0.44
CA ASN A 24 -16.68 -18.59 -0.02
C ASN A 24 -17.11 -19.98 -0.53
N SER A 25 -16.18 -20.75 -1.12
CA SER A 25 -16.49 -22.06 -1.71
C SER A 25 -15.99 -23.18 -0.81
N PRO A 26 -16.82 -24.20 -0.51
CA PRO A 26 -16.38 -25.39 0.22
C PRO A 26 -15.38 -26.25 -0.59
N TYR A 27 -15.18 -25.92 -1.86
CA TYR A 27 -14.25 -26.61 -2.77
C TYR A 27 -12.94 -25.86 -3.00
N VAL A 28 -12.74 -24.71 -2.35
CA VAL A 28 -11.49 -23.93 -2.46
C VAL A 28 -10.68 -24.12 -1.19
N GLN A 29 -9.48 -24.68 -1.34
CA GLN A 29 -8.54 -24.80 -0.23
C GLN A 29 -8.07 -23.40 0.21
N PRO A 30 -8.05 -23.09 1.51
CA PRO A 30 -7.46 -21.85 2.01
C PRO A 30 -6.00 -21.71 1.56
N PHE A 31 -5.63 -20.50 1.15
CA PHE A 31 -4.30 -20.20 0.66
C PHE A 31 -3.88 -18.79 1.11
N THR A 32 -2.58 -18.49 0.98
CA THR A 32 -2.08 -17.13 1.19
C THR A 32 -2.37 -16.30 -0.06
N HIS A 33 -3.18 -15.24 0.09
CA HIS A 33 -3.57 -14.36 -1.01
C HIS A 33 -2.36 -13.88 -1.82
N TRP A 34 -2.43 -13.85 -3.16
CA TRP A 34 -1.28 -13.49 -4.01
C TRP A 34 -0.74 -12.07 -3.77
N GLU A 35 -1.59 -11.14 -3.34
CA GLU A 35 -1.20 -9.78 -2.89
C GLU A 35 -0.66 -9.70 -1.45
N HIS A 36 -0.34 -10.83 -0.80
CA HIS A 36 0.19 -10.82 0.56
C HIS A 36 1.43 -9.92 0.70
N ALA A 37 1.60 -9.35 1.89
CA ALA A 37 2.65 -8.37 2.17
C ALA A 37 4.08 -8.94 2.02
N GLU A 38 4.29 -10.24 2.27
CA GLU A 38 5.64 -10.83 2.29
C GLU A 38 6.42 -10.66 0.99
N THR A 39 5.78 -10.60 -0.18
CA THR A 39 6.49 -10.38 -1.46
C THR A 39 7.21 -9.02 -1.45
N LYS A 40 6.50 -7.98 -1.00
CA LYS A 40 7.01 -6.60 -0.96
C LYS A 40 7.96 -6.40 0.22
N ARG A 41 7.68 -7.00 1.38
CA ARG A 41 8.56 -6.98 2.56
C ARG A 41 9.90 -7.66 2.28
N ARG A 42 9.90 -8.82 1.62
CA ARG A 42 11.14 -9.51 1.22
C ARG A 42 11.97 -8.70 0.22
N PHE A 43 11.33 -7.96 -0.68
CA PHE A 43 12.04 -7.02 -1.56
C PHE A 43 12.73 -5.91 -0.75
N HIS A 44 12.04 -5.26 0.18
CA HIS A 44 12.64 -4.28 1.07
C HIS A 44 13.82 -4.86 1.87
N ASN A 45 13.63 -6.04 2.46
CA ASN A 45 14.68 -6.72 3.23
C ASN A 45 15.90 -7.03 2.37
N LEU A 46 15.72 -7.44 1.10
CA LEU A 46 16.81 -7.67 0.17
C LEU A 46 17.64 -6.40 -0.06
N LEU A 47 16.98 -5.25 -0.23
CA LEU A 47 17.68 -3.96 -0.37
C LEU A 47 18.50 -3.61 0.87
N GLN A 48 17.99 -3.92 2.06
CA GLN A 48 18.70 -3.71 3.32
C GLN A 48 19.93 -4.63 3.46
N VAL A 49 19.76 -5.95 3.30
CA VAL A 49 20.85 -6.91 3.52
C VAL A 49 21.91 -6.90 2.40
N SER A 50 21.57 -6.40 1.21
CA SER A 50 22.53 -6.21 0.12
C SER A 50 23.36 -4.93 0.25
N ASN A 51 23.16 -4.13 1.30
CA ASN A 51 23.77 -2.81 1.50
C ASN A 51 23.46 -1.79 0.40
N LEU A 52 22.47 -2.03 -0.47
CA LEU A 52 22.01 -1.04 -1.45
C LEU A 52 21.49 0.23 -0.76
N CYS A 53 20.80 0.07 0.37
CA CYS A 53 20.34 1.20 1.19
C CYS A 53 21.48 2.05 1.79
N GLN A 54 22.72 1.53 1.84
CA GLN A 54 23.89 2.26 2.33
C GLN A 54 24.66 2.96 1.21
N HIS A 55 24.32 2.70 -0.06
CA HIS A 55 24.98 3.34 -1.18
C HIS A 55 24.69 4.85 -1.17
N GLU A 56 25.72 5.69 -1.29
CA GLU A 56 25.63 7.15 -1.23
C GLU A 56 24.66 7.82 -2.26
N ARG A 57 24.20 7.03 -3.23
CA ARG A 57 23.32 7.46 -4.34
C ARG A 57 21.90 6.94 -4.17
N PHE A 58 21.67 6.07 -3.20
CA PHE A 58 20.39 5.47 -2.89
C PHE A 58 19.87 6.14 -1.61
N HIS A 59 18.81 6.91 -1.75
CA HIS A 59 18.24 7.69 -0.65
C HIS A 59 16.89 7.13 -0.28
N HIS A 60 16.79 6.57 0.93
CA HIS A 60 15.49 6.25 1.52
C HIS A 60 14.82 7.57 1.88
N LEU A 61 13.76 7.91 1.15
CA LEU A 61 12.92 9.06 1.41
C LEU A 61 11.98 8.71 2.58
N ILE A 62 12.14 9.46 3.67
CA ILE A 62 11.41 9.30 4.93
C ILE A 62 10.41 10.45 5.11
N ASP A 63 9.67 10.45 6.23
CA ASP A 63 8.73 11.52 6.62
C ASP A 63 7.57 11.76 5.63
N ILE A 64 7.09 10.68 5.02
CA ILE A 64 5.90 10.72 4.18
C ILE A 64 4.64 10.97 5.01
N SER A 65 3.71 11.75 4.45
CA SER A 65 2.39 12.02 5.04
C SER A 65 1.31 11.45 4.15
N PRO A 66 0.17 10.98 4.71
CA PRO A 66 -0.98 10.57 3.90
C PRO A 66 -1.44 11.67 2.94
N ALA A 67 -1.85 11.28 1.74
CA ALA A 67 -2.44 12.20 0.79
C ALA A 67 -3.73 12.80 1.34
N THR A 68 -3.95 14.08 1.04
CA THR A 68 -5.22 14.75 1.35
C THR A 68 -6.32 14.24 0.42
N GLU A 69 -7.58 14.37 0.86
CA GLU A 69 -8.73 13.98 0.03
C GLU A 69 -8.71 14.69 -1.32
N SER A 70 -8.39 16.00 -1.34
CA SER A 70 -8.27 16.78 -2.57
C SER A 70 -7.16 16.28 -3.51
N GLN A 71 -6.08 15.67 -3.00
CA GLN A 71 -5.06 15.04 -3.84
C GLN A 71 -5.58 13.72 -4.45
N ILE A 72 -6.35 12.95 -3.69
CA ILE A 72 -6.96 11.70 -4.16
C ILE A 72 -8.07 12.01 -5.21
N GLU A 73 -8.81 13.09 -5.01
CA GLU A 73 -9.85 13.59 -5.92
C GLU A 73 -9.35 13.94 -7.33
N LEU A 74 -8.04 14.14 -7.51
CA LEU A 74 -7.45 14.35 -8.84
C LEU A 74 -7.69 13.17 -9.78
N ASN A 75 -7.89 11.96 -9.24
CA ASN A 75 -8.11 10.73 -10.03
C ASN A 75 -9.40 9.98 -9.65
N HIS A 76 -10.07 10.34 -8.56
CA HIS A 76 -11.25 9.63 -8.05
C HIS A 76 -12.39 10.59 -7.72
N THR A 77 -13.64 10.13 -7.80
CA THR A 77 -14.78 10.95 -7.37
C THR A 77 -14.92 10.94 -5.86
N LYS A 78 -15.55 11.99 -5.30
CA LYS A 78 -15.84 12.10 -3.86
C LYS A 78 -16.70 10.93 -3.37
N GLU A 79 -17.66 10.51 -4.18
CA GLU A 79 -18.55 9.39 -3.86
C GLU A 79 -17.78 8.08 -3.73
N TYR A 80 -16.80 7.84 -4.61
CA TYR A 80 -15.95 6.66 -4.55
C TYR A 80 -15.05 6.70 -3.31
N ILE A 81 -14.40 7.83 -3.04
CA ILE A 81 -13.54 8.00 -1.87
C ILE A 81 -14.34 7.74 -0.58
N GLN A 82 -15.53 8.33 -0.47
CA GLN A 82 -16.38 8.16 0.69
C GLN A 82 -16.85 6.71 0.87
N LYS A 83 -17.24 6.02 -0.21
CA LYS A 83 -17.58 4.59 -0.19
C LYS A 83 -16.43 3.76 0.39
N VAL A 84 -15.19 4.01 -0.04
CA VAL A 84 -14.01 3.27 0.45
C VAL A 84 -13.72 3.60 1.92
N LYS A 85 -13.79 4.89 2.33
CA LYS A 85 -13.60 5.32 3.72
C LYS A 85 -14.59 4.65 4.67
N GLU A 86 -15.87 4.64 4.31
CA GLU A 86 -16.93 4.05 5.13
C GLU A 86 -16.72 2.55 5.33
N GLN A 87 -16.43 1.81 4.25
CA GLN A 87 -16.16 0.38 4.34
C GLN A 87 -14.84 0.09 5.09
N SER A 88 -13.82 0.92 4.90
CA SER A 88 -12.54 0.80 5.60
C SER A 88 -12.67 1.04 7.12
N ALA A 89 -13.70 1.76 7.58
CA ALA A 89 -13.97 1.92 9.00
C ALA A 89 -14.58 0.65 9.64
N SER A 90 -15.19 -0.21 8.83
CA SER A 90 -15.84 -1.45 9.28
C SER A 90 -14.81 -2.52 9.64
N VAL A 91 -15.07 -3.25 10.74
CA VAL A 91 -14.27 -4.43 11.14
C VAL A 91 -14.25 -5.51 10.05
N ARG A 92 -15.31 -5.60 9.25
CA ARG A 92 -15.41 -6.55 8.12
C ARG A 92 -14.67 -6.06 6.87
N GLY A 93 -14.17 -4.82 6.87
CA GLY A 93 -13.60 -4.20 5.68
C GLY A 93 -14.62 -4.03 4.55
N GLY A 94 -14.15 -4.14 3.31
CA GLY A 94 -14.94 -3.82 2.13
C GLY A 94 -14.39 -4.34 0.81
N TYR A 95 -15.03 -3.83 -0.25
CA TYR A 95 -14.85 -4.22 -1.64
C TYR A 95 -14.86 -2.95 -2.50
N CYS A 96 -13.78 -2.70 -3.25
CA CYS A 96 -13.76 -1.68 -4.29
C CYS A 96 -14.54 -2.16 -5.52
N ASP A 97 -14.35 -3.43 -5.87
CA ASP A 97 -15.04 -4.22 -6.89
C ASP A 97 -15.11 -5.70 -6.46
N ASP A 98 -15.46 -6.60 -7.38
CA ASP A 98 -15.67 -8.03 -7.08
C ASP A 98 -14.41 -8.76 -6.59
N GLU A 99 -13.22 -8.28 -6.94
CA GLU A 99 -11.93 -8.95 -6.67
C GLU A 99 -11.00 -8.11 -5.76
N THR A 100 -11.27 -6.81 -5.62
CA THR A 100 -10.47 -5.87 -4.84
C THR A 100 -11.06 -5.71 -3.45
N THR A 101 -10.69 -6.64 -2.58
CA THR A 101 -11.17 -6.67 -1.19
C THR A 101 -10.14 -6.12 -0.24
N PHE A 102 -10.60 -5.56 0.89
CA PHE A 102 -9.72 -4.92 1.83
C PHE A 102 -10.22 -5.01 3.27
N SER A 103 -9.30 -5.04 4.24
CA SER A 103 -9.59 -5.03 5.66
C SER A 103 -9.93 -3.64 6.21
N GLN A 104 -10.27 -3.58 7.50
CA GLN A 104 -10.32 -2.33 8.25
C GLN A 104 -9.01 -1.52 8.08
N TYR A 105 -9.11 -0.19 8.08
CA TYR A 105 -8.01 0.78 7.91
C TYR A 105 -7.29 0.76 6.55
N ALA A 106 -7.84 0.07 5.55
CA ALA A 106 -7.25 0.05 4.22
C ALA A 106 -7.20 1.43 3.55
N TYR A 107 -8.17 2.30 3.79
CA TYR A 107 -8.16 3.68 3.30
C TYR A 107 -6.94 4.45 3.83
N ASP A 108 -6.64 4.33 5.13
CA ASP A 108 -5.52 5.02 5.77
C ASP A 108 -4.18 4.61 5.15
N ILE A 109 -4.01 3.30 4.89
CA ILE A 109 -2.82 2.76 4.25
C ILE A 109 -2.74 3.17 2.78
N ALA A 110 -3.86 3.16 2.05
CA ALA A 110 -3.92 3.61 0.67
C ALA A 110 -3.58 5.10 0.55
N ALA A 111 -4.13 5.95 1.42
CA ALA A 111 -3.80 7.37 1.48
C ALA A 111 -2.32 7.60 1.80
N LEU A 112 -1.73 6.81 2.71
CA LEU A 112 -0.30 6.83 2.98
C LEU A 112 0.52 6.45 1.74
N ALA A 113 0.12 5.42 0.99
CA ALA A 113 0.80 4.99 -0.22
C ALA A 113 0.76 6.07 -1.33
N VAL A 114 -0.39 6.73 -1.52
CA VAL A 114 -0.50 7.89 -2.42
C VAL A 114 0.39 9.04 -1.93
N GLY A 115 0.40 9.29 -0.63
CA GLY A 115 1.27 10.29 -0.01
C GLY A 115 2.75 10.03 -0.25
N GLY A 116 3.18 8.76 -0.17
CA GLY A 116 4.51 8.33 -0.58
C GLY A 116 4.80 8.62 -2.05
N LEU A 117 3.89 8.27 -2.97
CA LEU A 117 4.04 8.59 -4.39
C LEU A 117 4.24 10.09 -4.64
N LEU A 118 3.47 10.95 -3.96
CA LEU A 118 3.56 12.40 -4.13
C LEU A 118 4.85 13.01 -3.57
N HIS A 119 5.53 12.29 -2.67
CA HIS A 119 6.84 12.67 -2.13
C HIS A 119 8.01 12.23 -3.02
N ALA A 120 7.82 11.21 -3.86
CA ALA A 120 8.87 10.62 -4.70
C ALA A 120 9.29 11.53 -5.86
#